data_AF-A0A7K2DAD3-F1
#
_entry.id   AF-A0A7K2DAD3-F1
#
_cell.length_a   1.000
_cell.length_b   1.000
_cell.length_c   1.000
_cell.angle_alpha   90.00
_cell.angle_beta   90.00
_cell.angle_gamma   90.00
#
_symmetry.space_group_name_H-M   'P 1'
#
loop_
_entity.id
_entity.type
_entity.pdbx_description
1 polymer ?
#
loop_
_entity_poly.entity_id
_entity_poly.type
_entity_poly.pdbx_seq_one_letter_code
_entity_poly.pdbx_strand_id
1 'polypeptide(L)'
;MLWILCLLLQLYALAIFGRVLLSWFPLNPHGAMATMAGFLYTVTDPVMKPVRRMLPAARFGGLALDFSPVIVIFGIFFLQRMLRALGIC
;
A
#
# COMPACT_ATOMS: atom_id res chain seq x y z
N MET A 1 -21.44 14.06 0.51
CA MET A 1 -20.93 13.28 -0.63
C MET A 1 -19.43 12.99 -0.52
N LEU A 2 -18.61 13.93 -0.04
CA LEU A 2 -17.13 13.82 0.00
C LEU A 2 -16.57 12.77 0.98
N TRP A 3 -17.37 12.33 1.96
CA TRP A 3 -17.03 11.23 2.89
C TRP A 3 -16.61 9.93 2.20
N ILE A 4 -17.15 9.66 1.00
CA ILE A 4 -16.81 8.47 0.22
C ILE A 4 -15.34 8.51 -0.18
N LEU A 5 -14.80 9.69 -0.52
CA LEU A 5 -13.39 9.86 -0.86
C LEU A 5 -12.50 9.57 0.35
N CYS A 6 -12.85 10.10 1.51
CA CYS A 6 -12.11 9.87 2.76
C CYS A 6 -12.08 8.38 3.11
N LEU A 7 -13.23 7.70 3.01
CA LEU A 7 -13.36 6.27 3.23
C LEU A 7 -12.49 5.47 2.26
N LEU A 8 -12.50 5.84 0.97
CA LEU A 8 -11.76 5.14 -0.06
C LEU A 8 -10.25 5.28 0.12
N LEU A 9 -9.75 6.47 0.51
CA LEU A 9 -8.35 6.65 0.90
C LEU A 9 -7.99 5.78 2.12
N GLN A 10 -8.89 5.68 3.10
CA GLN A 10 -8.65 4.89 4.31
C GLN A 10 -8.61 3.38 4.01
N LEU A 11 -9.52 2.88 3.18
CA LEU A 11 -9.51 1.50 2.69
C LEU A 11 -8.26 1.20 1.87
N TYR A 12 -7.82 2.15 1.04
CA TYR A 12 -6.59 1.99 0.26
C TYR A 12 -5.34 1.94 1.15
N ALA A 13 -5.25 2.79 2.18
CA ALA A 13 -4.19 2.72 3.19
C ALA A 13 -4.20 1.37 3.91
N LEU A 14 -5.38 0.87 4.29
CA LEU A 14 -5.53 -0.44 4.92
C LEU A 14 -5.09 -1.59 3.99
N ALA A 15 -5.39 -1.51 2.70
CA ALA A 15 -4.97 -2.50 1.71
C ALA A 15 -3.44 -2.56 1.58
N ILE A 16 -2.75 -1.41 1.54
CA ILE A 16 -1.29 -1.37 1.52
C ILE A 16 -0.72 -1.90 2.83
N PHE A 17 -1.33 -1.56 3.97
CA PHE A 17 -0.92 -2.08 5.26
C PHE A 17 -1.04 -3.60 5.33
N GLY A 18 -2.16 -4.16 4.86
CA GLY A 18 -2.36 -5.61 4.72
C GLY A 18 -1.31 -6.27 3.84
N ARG A 19 -0.94 -5.65 2.72
CA ARG A 19 0.14 -6.15 1.84
C ARG A 19 1.48 -6.23 2.57
N VAL A 20 1.83 -5.23 3.37
CA VAL A 20 3.08 -5.20 4.16
C VAL A 20 3.06 -6.24 5.27
N LEU A 21 1.93 -6.39 5.97
CA LEU A 21 1.81 -7.46 6.97
C LEU A 21 1.98 -8.83 6.32
N LEU A 22 1.26 -9.10 5.24
CA LEU A 22 1.31 -10.39 4.55
C LEU A 22 2.68 -10.69 3.92
N SER A 23 3.50 -9.69 3.61
CA SER A 23 4.84 -9.93 3.07
C SER A 23 5.84 -10.44 4.13
N TRP A 24 5.55 -10.26 5.42
CA TRP A 24 6.38 -10.77 6.51
C TRP A 24 6.06 -12.22 6.88
N PHE A 25 4.88 -12.71 6.50
CA PHE A 25 4.48 -14.09 6.73
C PHE A 25 4.85 -14.98 5.54
N PRO A 26 5.38 -16.19 5.78
CA PRO A 26 5.57 -17.17 4.72
C PRO A 26 4.20 -17.68 4.25
N LEU A 27 3.75 -17.22 3.09
CA LEU A 27 2.46 -17.59 2.51
C LEU A 27 2.57 -18.91 1.76
N ASN A 28 1.65 -19.85 2.03
CA ASN A 28 1.50 -21.05 1.22
C ASN A 28 0.82 -20.68 -0.12
N PRO A 29 1.42 -20.97 -1.30
CA PRO A 29 0.89 -20.56 -2.60
C PRO A 29 -0.55 -20.98 -2.90
N HIS A 30 -1.01 -22.07 -2.30
CA HIS A 30 -2.38 -22.60 -2.49
C HIS A 30 -3.34 -22.22 -1.37
N GLY A 31 -2.90 -21.42 -0.39
CA GLY A 31 -3.70 -20.99 0.74
C GLY A 31 -4.50 -19.72 0.46
N ALA A 32 -5.59 -19.53 1.20
CA ALA A 32 -6.44 -18.33 1.10
C ALA A 32 -5.67 -17.02 1.29
N MET A 33 -4.60 -17.02 2.11
CA MET A 33 -3.76 -15.86 2.36
C MET A 33 -2.94 -15.44 1.13
N ALA A 34 -2.51 -16.39 0.30
CA ALA A 34 -1.83 -16.07 -0.96
C ALA A 34 -2.77 -15.42 -1.98
N THR A 35 -4.02 -15.88 -2.04
CA THR A 35 -5.07 -15.25 -2.87
C THR A 35 -5.36 -13.82 -2.41
N MET A 36 -5.50 -13.59 -1.11
CA MET A 36 -5.68 -12.25 -0.54
C MET A 36 -4.48 -11.35 -0.83
N ALA A 37 -3.26 -11.85 -0.64
CA ALA A 37 -2.05 -11.11 -0.98
C ALA A 37 -2.06 -10.73 -2.47
N GLY A 38 -2.33 -11.68 -3.38
CA GLY A 38 -2.41 -11.45 -4.82
C GLY A 38 -3.44 -10.39 -5.21
N PHE A 39 -4.61 -10.38 -4.55
CA PHE A 39 -5.61 -9.33 -4.73
C PHE A 39 -5.07 -7.96 -4.28
N LEU A 40 -4.44 -7.87 -3.10
CA LEU A 40 -3.84 -6.63 -2.62
C LEU A 40 -2.73 -6.14 -3.55
N TYR A 41 -1.87 -7.03 -4.05
CA TYR A 41 -0.85 -6.70 -5.05
C TYR A 41 -1.51 -6.12 -6.30
N THR A 42 -2.58 -6.72 -6.82
CA THR A 42 -3.30 -6.25 -8.01
C THR A 42 -3.88 -4.85 -7.83
N VAL A 43 -4.47 -4.56 -6.67
CA VAL A 43 -5.09 -3.25 -6.38
C VAL A 43 -4.05 -2.18 -6.08
N THR A 44 -2.94 -2.54 -5.43
CA THR A 44 -1.91 -1.58 -5.00
C THR A 44 -0.82 -1.33 -6.04
N ASP A 45 -0.56 -2.29 -6.93
CA ASP A 45 0.46 -2.17 -7.98
C ASP A 45 0.34 -0.99 -8.95
N PRO A 46 -0.85 -0.52 -9.39
CA PRO A 46 -0.91 0.65 -10.27
C PRO A 46 -0.27 1.90 -9.65
N VAL A 47 -0.34 2.05 -8.33
CA VAL A 47 0.31 3.15 -7.59
C VAL A 47 1.73 2.78 -7.16
N MET A 48 1.97 1.53 -6.80
CA MET A 48 3.29 1.10 -6.34
C MET A 48 4.34 0.97 -7.46
N LYS A 49 3.94 0.60 -8.69
CA LYS A 49 4.83 0.48 -9.85
C LYS A 49 5.56 1.78 -10.22
N PRO A 50 4.89 2.95 -10.32
CA PRO A 50 5.61 4.20 -10.59
C PRO A 50 6.52 4.60 -9.44
N VAL A 51 6.11 4.39 -8.18
CA VAL A 51 6.95 4.68 -7.01
C VAL A 51 8.19 3.79 -6.98
N ARG A 52 8.06 2.50 -7.29
CA ARG A 52 9.18 1.56 -7.43
C ARG A 52 10.15 1.91 -8.55
N ARG A 53 9.69 2.61 -9.60
CA ARG A 53 10.56 3.11 -10.66
C ARG A 53 11.39 4.32 -10.22
N MET A 54 10.83 5.17 -9.37
CA MET A 54 11.55 6.33 -8.82
C MET A 54 12.51 5.94 -7.70
N LEU A 55 12.11 4.98 -6.87
CA LEU A 55 12.89 4.46 -5.76
C LEU A 55 12.99 2.94 -5.90
N PRO A 56 13.97 2.45 -6.67
CA PRO A 56 14.18 1.03 -6.85
C PRO A 56 14.38 0.35 -5.50
N ALA A 57 13.75 -0.82 -5.34
CA ALA A 57 13.85 -1.61 -4.13
C ALA A 57 15.32 -1.82 -3.75
N ALA A 58 15.66 -1.48 -2.51
CA ALA A 58 17.01 -1.67 -2.03
C ALA A 58 17.23 -3.18 -1.85
N ARG A 59 18.04 -3.77 -2.73
CA ARG A 59 18.44 -5.18 -2.65
C ARG A 59 19.63 -5.26 -1.70
N PHE A 60 19.37 -5.62 -0.44
CA PHE A 60 20.42 -5.87 0.55
C PHE A 60 20.59 -7.38 0.73
N GLY A 61 21.72 -7.93 0.29
CA GLY A 61 22.12 -9.31 0.62
C GLY A 61 21.14 -10.40 0.15
N GLY A 62 20.54 -10.27 -1.04
CA GLY A 62 19.59 -11.24 -1.58
C GLY A 62 18.14 -11.07 -1.09
N LEU A 63 17.90 -10.21 -0.09
CA LEU A 63 16.58 -9.80 0.35
C LEU A 63 16.17 -8.50 -0.37
N ALA A 64 15.08 -8.53 -1.12
CA ALA A 64 14.50 -7.33 -1.69
C ALA A 64 13.61 -6.66 -0.64
N LEU A 65 14.11 -5.59 0.00
CA LEU A 65 13.29 -4.77 0.88
C LEU A 65 12.64 -3.64 0.07
N ASP A 66 11.34 -3.80 -0.18
CA ASP A 66 10.52 -2.79 -0.81
C ASP A 66 10.13 -1.71 0.21
N PHE A 67 10.82 -0.57 0.19
CA PHE A 67 10.42 0.61 0.97
C PHE A 67 9.24 1.38 0.34
N SER A 68 8.86 1.04 -0.89
CA SER A 68 7.77 1.68 -1.62
C SER A 68 6.42 1.72 -0.86
N PRO A 69 5.98 0.69 -0.10
CA PRO A 69 4.71 0.75 0.63
C PRO A 69 4.71 1.85 1.70
N VAL A 70 5.84 2.02 2.39
CA VAL A 70 6.01 3.04 3.43
C VAL A 70 5.85 4.43 2.83
N ILE A 71 6.47 4.67 1.67
CA ILE A 71 6.40 5.96 0.97
C ILE A 71 4.97 6.26 0.51
N VAL A 72 4.27 5.27 -0.04
CA VAL A 72 2.88 5.44 -0.46
C VAL A 72 1.98 5.71 0.74
N ILE A 73 2.15 4.99 1.85
CA ILE A 73 1.42 5.22 3.10
C ILE A 73 1.66 6.65 3.62
N PHE A 74 2.91 7.12 3.64
CA PHE A 74 3.23 8.49 4.03
C PHE A 74 2.56 9.52 3.11
N GLY A 75 2.56 9.29 1.80
CA GLY A 75 1.86 10.13 0.83
C GLY A 75 0.36 10.19 1.08
N ILE A 76 -0.27 9.04 1.38
CA ILE A 76 -1.71 8.97 1.71
C ILE A 76 -2.01 9.73 3.00
N PHE A 77 -1.21 9.56 4.05
CA PHE A 77 -1.40 10.29 5.30
C PHE A 77 -1.27 11.80 5.11
N PHE A 78 -0.30 12.25 4.32
CA PHE A 78 -0.13 13.66 3.97
C PHE A 78 -1.37 14.20 3.24
N LEU A 79 -1.85 13.47 2.23
CA LEU A 79 -3.03 13.86 1.45
C LEU A 79 -4.29 13.90 2.32
N GLN A 80 -4.48 12.91 3.20
CA GLN A 80 -5.58 12.89 4.16
C GLN A 80 -5.51 14.08 5.12
N ARG A 81 -4.32 14.48 5.56
CA ARG A 81 -4.16 15.64 6.45
C ARG A 81 -4.50 16.95 5.74
N MET A 82 -4.11 17.10 4.48
CA MET A 82 -4.51 18.26 3.67
C MET A 82 -6.02 18.30 3.43
N LEU A 83 -6.64 17.17 3.07
CA LEU A 83 -8.08 17.08 2.86
C LEU A 83 -8.87 17.39 4.14
N ARG A 84 -8.38 16.95 5.31
CA ARG A 84 -8.94 17.32 6.62
C ARG A 84 -8.80 18.80 6.92
N ALA A 85 -7.63 19.38 6.65
CA ALA A 85 -7.40 20.81 6.83
C ALA A 85 -8.32 21.68 5.95
N LEU A 86 -8.73 21.16 4.79
CA LEU A 86 -9.68 21.78 3.87
C LEU A 86 -11.16 21.54 4.24
N GLY A 87 -11.45 20.78 5.30
CA GLY A 87 -12.82 20.45 5.75
C GLY A 87 -13.57 19.49 4.81
N ILE A 88 -12.85 18.78 3.94
CA ILE A 88 -13.40 17.79 2.99
C ILE A 88 -13.58 16.43 3.71
N CYS A 89 -12.69 16.19 4.68
CA CYS A 89 -12.71 15.17 5.71
C CYS A 89 -12.49 15.89 7.06
#